data_AF-A0A5B8KZL3-F1
#
_entry.id   AF-A0A5B8KZL3-F1
#
_cell.length_a   1.000
_cell.length_b   1.000
_cell.length_c   1.000
_cell.angle_alpha   90.00
_cell.angle_beta   90.00
_cell.angle_gamma   90.00
#
_symmetry.space_group_name_H-M   'P 1'
#
loop_
_entity.id
_entity.type
_entity.pdbx_description
1 polymer ?
#
loop_
_entity_poly.entity_id
_entity_poly.type
_entity_poly.pdbx_seq_one_letter_code
_entity_poly.pdbx_strand_id
1 'polypeptide(L)'
;MIDFLATGKLGPLSVVQNRAEVESLLGTPDDTDLCPFYRRYGNLEILFAEAEPHSIRWFQIEGFAYMRRATTALCSRLRLQLDGVRRSTTVSKLIRLSLRQPAETELHFYADGDEFVLHLFLGDAVEVVGTCQADSGSEWQPGRSPSPFPEDRFDIDSIYGHSTPSGREQRKALSRIVTHRVSGTDYLQQAAATK
;
A
#
# COMPACT_ATOMS: atom_id res chain seq x y z
N MET A 1 -9.76 5.89 -6.54
CA MET A 1 -8.79 4.82 -6.23
C MET A 1 -7.89 4.55 -7.42
N ILE A 2 -8.44 4.33 -8.62
CA ILE A 2 -7.62 4.01 -9.81
C ILE A 2 -6.53 5.08 -10.04
N ASP A 3 -6.91 6.36 -10.01
CA ASP A 3 -5.94 7.46 -10.15
C ASP A 3 -4.85 7.43 -9.08
N PHE A 4 -5.18 7.04 -7.86
CA PHE A 4 -4.21 6.91 -6.78
C PHE A 4 -3.24 5.76 -7.05
N LEU A 5 -3.74 4.58 -7.40
CA LEU A 5 -2.90 3.43 -7.76
C LEU A 5 -1.97 3.74 -8.95
N ALA A 6 -2.44 4.56 -9.90
CA ALA A 6 -1.66 4.97 -11.05
C ALA A 6 -0.61 6.04 -10.74
N THR A 7 -0.94 7.03 -9.89
CA THR A 7 -0.13 8.25 -9.77
C THR A 7 0.53 8.45 -8.41
N GLY A 8 0.09 7.74 -7.38
CA GLY A 8 0.44 8.05 -5.98
C GLY A 8 -0.20 9.33 -5.45
N LYS A 9 -1.11 9.97 -6.19
CA LYS A 9 -1.86 11.15 -5.74
C LYS A 9 -3.26 10.76 -5.26
N LEU A 10 -3.64 11.26 -4.10
CA LEU A 10 -4.94 11.05 -3.50
C LEU A 10 -5.79 12.33 -3.66
N GLY A 11 -6.31 12.51 -4.88
CA GLY A 11 -6.98 13.75 -5.26
C GLY A 11 -6.05 14.95 -5.12
N PRO A 12 -6.37 15.94 -4.25
CA PRO A 12 -5.51 17.11 -4.02
C PRO A 12 -4.25 16.82 -3.17
N LEU A 13 -4.16 15.64 -2.55
CA LEU A 13 -3.04 15.25 -1.71
C LEU A 13 -1.97 14.49 -2.52
N SER A 14 -0.72 14.88 -2.37
CA SER A 14 0.42 14.17 -2.94
C SER A 14 1.68 14.43 -2.14
N VAL A 15 2.66 13.54 -2.26
CA VAL A 15 3.89 13.55 -1.46
C VAL A 15 4.82 14.75 -1.68
N VAL A 16 4.53 15.63 -2.65
CA VAL A 16 5.31 16.85 -2.87
C VAL A 16 4.93 17.99 -1.93
N GLN A 17 3.79 17.88 -1.24
CA GLN A 17 3.30 18.91 -0.33
C GLN A 17 4.05 18.89 1.01
N ASN A 18 4.06 20.04 1.66
CA ASN A 18 4.57 20.21 3.02
C ASN A 18 3.46 20.24 4.08
N ARG A 19 3.85 20.21 5.36
CA ARG A 19 2.89 20.19 6.48
C ARG A 19 1.88 21.33 6.45
N ALA A 20 2.31 22.56 6.20
CA ALA A 20 1.41 23.72 6.20
C ALA A 20 0.38 23.65 5.05
N GLU A 21 0.80 23.20 3.87
CA GLU A 21 -0.11 22.98 2.73
C GLU A 21 -1.15 21.89 3.03
N VAL A 22 -0.73 20.81 3.68
CA VAL A 22 -1.61 19.71 4.08
C VAL A 22 -2.62 20.16 5.13
N GLU A 23 -2.20 20.90 6.16
CA GLU A 23 -3.11 21.41 7.20
C GLU A 23 -4.10 22.42 6.63
N SER A 24 -3.69 23.25 5.65
CA SER A 24 -4.60 24.12 4.91
C SER A 24 -5.66 23.31 4.14
N LEU A 25 -5.24 22.22 3.49
CA LEU A 25 -6.09 21.35 2.69
C LEU A 25 -7.06 20.52 3.55
N LEU A 26 -6.55 19.80 4.54
CA LEU A 26 -7.26 18.79 5.31
C LEU A 26 -7.88 19.34 6.61
N GLY A 27 -7.43 20.50 7.06
CA GLY A 27 -7.85 21.12 8.32
C GLY A 27 -6.95 20.69 9.49
N THR A 28 -7.50 20.74 10.69
CA THR A 28 -6.80 20.33 11.91
C THR A 28 -6.72 18.79 11.98
N PRO A 29 -5.55 18.22 12.29
CA PRO A 29 -5.39 16.78 12.53
C PRO A 29 -6.17 16.31 13.78
N ASP A 30 -6.49 15.03 13.83
CA ASP A 30 -7.17 14.41 14.98
C ASP A 30 -6.23 14.31 16.19
N ASP A 31 -4.97 13.92 15.96
CA ASP A 31 -3.95 13.69 16.99
C ASP A 31 -2.64 14.41 16.65
N THR A 32 -2.11 15.18 17.61
CA THR A 32 -0.82 15.89 17.49
C THR A 32 0.27 15.38 18.43
N ASP A 33 -0.08 14.53 19.39
CA ASP A 33 0.76 14.30 20.58
C ASP A 33 1.68 13.08 20.45
N LEU A 34 1.50 12.26 19.41
CA LEU A 34 2.28 11.02 19.21
C LEU A 34 3.70 11.29 18.72
N CYS A 35 3.87 12.22 17.79
CA CYS A 35 5.16 12.60 17.20
C CYS A 35 5.03 13.94 16.45
N PRO A 36 6.02 14.85 16.52
CA PRO A 36 5.95 16.16 15.89
C PRO A 36 5.77 16.11 14.36
N PHE A 37 6.19 15.02 13.72
CA PHE A 37 6.16 14.84 12.26
C PHE A 37 5.08 13.87 11.78
N TYR A 38 4.24 13.36 12.67
CA TYR A 38 3.16 12.46 12.30
C TYR A 38 1.81 13.13 12.52
N ARG A 39 0.87 12.94 11.60
CA ARG A 39 -0.49 13.46 11.68
C ARG A 39 -1.51 12.43 11.22
N ARG A 40 -2.60 12.31 11.98
CA ARG A 40 -3.76 11.49 11.64
C ARG A 40 -4.95 12.38 11.29
N TYR A 41 -5.67 12.02 10.23
CA TYR A 41 -6.89 12.66 9.74
C TYR A 41 -7.91 11.55 9.44
N GLY A 42 -8.69 11.13 10.44
CA GLY A 42 -9.55 9.95 10.34
C GLY A 42 -8.74 8.69 10.02
N ASN A 43 -8.97 8.13 8.83
CA ASN A 43 -8.27 6.94 8.29
C ASN A 43 -7.06 7.28 7.39
N LEU A 44 -6.69 8.56 7.29
CA LEU A 44 -5.51 9.00 6.57
C LEU A 44 -4.42 9.37 7.56
N GLU A 45 -3.26 8.74 7.44
CA GLU A 45 -2.09 9.08 8.26
C GLU A 45 -0.94 9.57 7.39
N ILE A 46 -0.18 10.52 7.91
CA ILE A 46 0.87 11.20 7.15
C ILE A 46 2.11 11.33 8.03
N LEU A 47 3.25 10.89 7.49
CA LEU A 47 4.56 11.17 8.07
C LEU A 47 5.28 12.22 7.24
N PHE A 48 5.70 13.29 7.90
CA PHE A 48 6.50 14.37 7.35
C PHE A 48 8.00 14.16 7.60
N ALA A 49 8.83 14.78 6.77
CA ALA A 49 10.26 14.84 6.99
C ALA A 49 10.59 15.76 8.18
N GLU A 50 11.66 15.45 8.90
CA GLU A 50 12.13 16.29 10.00
C GLU A 50 12.71 17.62 9.52
N ALA A 51 13.32 17.62 8.33
CA ALA A 51 13.87 18.83 7.73
C ALA A 51 12.75 19.73 7.20
N GLU A 52 12.85 21.02 7.48
CA GLU A 52 12.04 22.06 6.85
C GLU A 52 12.16 21.98 5.32
N PRO A 53 11.07 22.15 4.54
CA PRO A 53 9.75 22.64 4.98
C PRO A 53 8.81 21.56 5.55
N HIS A 54 9.32 20.39 5.95
CA HIS A 54 8.53 19.23 6.37
C HIS A 54 7.66 18.68 5.24
N SER A 55 8.27 18.32 4.11
CA SER A 55 7.60 17.60 3.02
C SER A 55 7.09 16.24 3.49
N ILE A 56 6.02 15.75 2.87
CA ILE A 56 5.52 14.39 3.12
C ILE A 56 6.58 13.35 2.72
N ARG A 57 6.92 12.43 3.63
CA ARG A 57 7.68 11.22 3.29
C ARG A 57 6.77 10.17 2.69
N TRP A 58 5.68 9.90 3.38
CA TRP A 58 4.61 9.00 2.96
C TRP A 58 3.28 9.41 3.60
N PHE A 59 2.19 8.98 2.99
CA PHE A 59 0.87 8.93 3.62
C PHE A 59 0.26 7.55 3.41
N GLN A 60 -0.61 7.12 4.33
CA GLN A 60 -1.29 5.83 4.26
C GLN A 60 -2.80 5.99 4.45
N ILE A 61 -3.55 5.16 3.72
CA ILE A 61 -4.95 4.89 3.99
C ILE A 61 -4.96 3.67 4.91
N GLU A 62 -5.20 3.89 6.21
CA GLU A 62 -5.28 2.84 7.23
C GLU A 62 -6.69 2.23 7.28
N GLY A 63 -6.80 0.97 7.69
CA GLY A 63 -8.07 0.31 7.92
C GLY A 63 -8.89 0.14 6.64
N PHE A 64 -8.22 -0.05 5.50
CA PHE A 64 -8.87 -0.24 4.21
C PHE A 64 -9.85 -1.42 4.22
N ALA A 65 -9.53 -2.45 5.03
CA ALA A 65 -10.38 -3.61 5.29
C ALA A 65 -11.79 -3.25 5.78
N TYR A 66 -11.98 -2.09 6.42
CA TYR A 66 -13.27 -1.63 6.97
C TYR A 66 -14.06 -0.74 5.99
N MET A 67 -13.48 -0.37 4.84
CA MET A 67 -14.11 0.51 3.85
C MET A 67 -15.08 -0.27 2.94
N ARG A 68 -16.37 -0.30 3.31
CA ARG A 68 -17.39 -1.10 2.61
C ARG A 68 -18.15 -0.36 1.51
N ARG A 69 -18.20 0.97 1.59
CA ARG A 69 -18.99 1.82 0.68
C ARG A 69 -18.15 2.22 -0.52
N ALA A 70 -18.78 2.31 -1.70
CA ALA A 70 -18.12 2.75 -2.94
C ALA A 70 -17.44 4.12 -2.79
N THR A 71 -17.97 4.97 -1.93
CA THR A 71 -17.32 6.20 -1.48
C THR A 71 -17.26 6.21 0.04
N THR A 72 -16.07 6.40 0.59
CA THR A 72 -15.81 6.42 2.04
C THR A 72 -15.10 7.73 2.41
N ALA A 73 -15.48 8.36 3.52
CA ALA A 73 -14.75 9.52 4.03
C ALA A 73 -13.43 9.04 4.63
N LEU A 74 -12.31 9.65 4.22
CA LEU A 74 -11.02 9.43 4.87
C LEU A 74 -10.90 10.37 6.07
N CYS A 75 -11.28 11.63 5.87
CA CYS A 75 -11.39 12.64 6.92
C CYS A 75 -12.58 13.58 6.64
N SER A 76 -12.71 14.64 7.43
CA SER A 76 -13.80 15.63 7.27
C SER A 76 -13.81 16.33 5.91
N ARG A 77 -12.65 16.46 5.25
CA ARG A 77 -12.48 17.20 3.98
C ARG A 77 -12.11 16.33 2.78
N LEU A 78 -11.82 15.04 2.98
CA LEU A 78 -11.38 14.15 1.91
C LEU A 78 -12.20 12.87 1.88
N ARG A 79 -12.67 12.52 0.68
CA ARG A 79 -13.41 11.28 0.41
C ARG A 79 -12.68 10.47 -0.64
N LEU A 80 -12.67 9.16 -0.44
CA LEU A 80 -12.10 8.20 -1.36
C LEU A 80 -13.22 7.51 -2.13
N GLN A 81 -13.16 7.57 -3.45
CA GLN A 81 -13.90 6.68 -4.32
C GLN A 81 -13.09 5.40 -4.53
N LEU A 82 -13.70 4.25 -4.29
CA LEU A 82 -13.02 2.94 -4.31
C LEU A 82 -12.87 2.35 -5.72
N ASP A 83 -13.68 2.75 -6.69
CA ASP A 83 -13.63 2.28 -8.09
C ASP A 83 -13.62 0.75 -8.24
N GLY A 84 -14.39 0.06 -7.37
CA GLY A 84 -14.46 -1.40 -7.37
C GLY A 84 -13.25 -2.11 -6.75
N VAL A 85 -12.29 -1.37 -6.18
CA VAL A 85 -11.28 -1.89 -5.26
C VAL A 85 -11.93 -2.08 -3.89
N ARG A 86 -11.70 -3.24 -3.30
CA ARG A 86 -12.19 -3.70 -1.99
C ARG A 86 -11.10 -4.48 -1.29
N ARG A 87 -11.26 -4.74 0.01
CA ARG A 87 -10.38 -5.61 0.81
C ARG A 87 -9.90 -6.86 0.06
N SER A 88 -10.83 -7.60 -0.53
CA SER A 88 -10.58 -8.86 -1.25
C SER A 88 -10.19 -8.67 -2.73
N THR A 89 -9.62 -7.52 -3.11
CA THR A 89 -9.19 -7.31 -4.50
C THR A 89 -7.91 -8.09 -4.71
N THR A 90 -7.94 -9.02 -5.67
CA THR A 90 -6.77 -9.86 -5.95
C THR A 90 -5.58 -9.02 -6.41
N VAL A 91 -4.39 -9.53 -6.14
CA VAL A 91 -3.12 -8.91 -6.54
C VAL A 91 -3.08 -8.70 -8.05
N SER A 92 -3.48 -9.69 -8.85
CA SER A 92 -3.53 -9.55 -10.31
C SER A 92 -4.45 -8.43 -10.78
N LYS A 93 -5.55 -8.15 -10.05
CA LYS A 93 -6.46 -7.05 -10.38
C LYS A 93 -5.86 -5.70 -9.99
N LEU A 94 -5.18 -5.60 -8.85
CA LEU A 94 -4.46 -4.38 -8.43
C LEU A 94 -3.38 -3.98 -9.45
N ILE A 95 -2.58 -4.95 -9.91
CA ILE A 95 -1.55 -4.71 -10.94
C ILE A 95 -2.19 -4.11 -12.20
N ARG A 96 -3.29 -4.69 -12.68
CA ARG A 96 -3.99 -4.20 -13.88
C ARG A 96 -4.65 -2.82 -13.67
N LEU A 97 -5.21 -2.57 -12.49
CA LEU A 97 -5.85 -1.29 -12.15
C LEU A 97 -4.85 -0.16 -11.92
N SER A 98 -3.58 -0.46 -11.65
CA SER A 98 -2.53 0.55 -11.52
C SER A 98 -2.27 1.31 -12.82
N LEU A 99 -2.69 0.77 -13.97
CA LEU A 99 -2.40 1.32 -15.31
C LEU A 99 -0.90 1.47 -15.62
N ARG A 100 -0.03 0.88 -14.79
CA ARG A 100 1.41 0.82 -15.00
C ARG A 100 1.79 -0.41 -15.81
N GLN A 101 2.99 -0.40 -16.39
CA GLN A 101 3.54 -1.62 -16.94
C GLN A 101 3.75 -2.63 -15.81
N PRO A 102 3.34 -3.92 -15.95
CA PRO A 102 3.56 -4.92 -14.92
C PRO A 102 5.03 -5.09 -14.50
N ALA A 103 5.97 -4.77 -15.41
CA ALA A 103 7.41 -4.78 -15.12
C ALA A 103 7.85 -3.70 -14.11
N GLU A 104 7.06 -2.65 -13.90
CA GLU A 104 7.28 -1.63 -12.85
C GLU A 104 6.73 -2.06 -11.48
N THR A 105 6.04 -3.19 -11.43
CA THR A 105 5.45 -3.71 -10.20
C THR A 105 6.36 -4.74 -9.57
N GLU A 106 6.49 -4.68 -8.25
CA GLU A 106 7.24 -5.66 -7.48
C GLU A 106 6.41 -6.17 -6.31
N LEU A 107 6.42 -7.48 -6.14
CA LEU A 107 5.82 -8.16 -5.01
C LEU A 107 6.94 -8.58 -4.07
N HIS A 108 6.83 -8.18 -2.81
CA HIS A 108 7.75 -8.50 -1.74
C HIS A 108 6.96 -9.20 -0.66
N PHE A 109 7.26 -10.45 -0.36
CA PHE A 109 6.52 -11.19 0.66
C PHE A 109 7.43 -11.96 1.61
N TYR A 110 6.94 -12.07 2.85
CA TYR A 110 7.58 -12.76 3.95
C TYR A 110 6.51 -13.37 4.86
N ALA A 111 6.92 -14.36 5.65
CA ALA A 111 6.07 -14.93 6.69
C ALA A 111 6.21 -14.12 7.99
N ASP A 112 5.09 -13.87 8.65
CA ASP A 112 5.01 -13.26 9.97
C ASP A 112 4.06 -14.10 10.85
N GLY A 113 4.65 -14.99 11.65
CA GLY A 113 3.89 -16.01 12.38
C GLY A 113 3.13 -16.94 11.44
N ASP A 114 1.80 -16.98 11.59
CA ASP A 114 0.88 -17.79 10.78
C ASP A 114 0.33 -17.03 9.55
N GLU A 115 0.78 -15.80 9.33
CA GLU A 115 0.37 -14.95 8.21
C GLU A 115 1.50 -14.77 7.20
N PHE A 116 1.12 -14.51 5.95
CA PHE A 116 2.02 -13.94 4.96
C PHE A 116 1.69 -12.48 4.78
N VAL A 117 2.72 -11.65 4.85
CA VAL A 117 2.62 -10.24 4.53
C VAL A 117 3.09 -10.05 3.10
N LEU A 118 2.27 -9.39 2.30
CA LEU A 118 2.61 -8.97 0.93
C LEU A 118 2.66 -7.45 0.87
N HIS A 119 3.81 -6.95 0.41
CA HIS A 119 4.01 -5.60 -0.05
C HIS A 119 4.02 -5.60 -1.58
N LEU A 120 2.97 -5.05 -2.18
CA LEU A 120 2.83 -4.86 -3.61
C LEU A 120 3.18 -3.41 -3.95
N PHE A 121 4.35 -3.20 -4.53
CA PHE A 121 4.76 -1.88 -4.99
C PHE A 121 4.36 -1.65 -6.45
N LEU A 122 3.55 -0.62 -6.69
CA LEU A 122 3.10 -0.20 -8.02
C LEU A 122 3.95 1.00 -8.46
N GLY A 123 5.10 0.72 -9.09
CA GLY A 123 6.15 1.72 -9.30
C GLY A 123 6.71 2.26 -7.98
N ASP A 124 7.39 3.41 -8.01
CA ASP A 124 8.02 3.97 -6.80
C ASP A 124 7.08 4.73 -5.86
N ALA A 125 5.84 5.00 -6.31
CA ALA A 125 4.95 5.95 -5.67
C ALA A 125 3.87 5.32 -4.80
N VAL A 126 3.51 4.05 -5.05
CA VAL A 126 2.39 3.38 -4.38
C VAL A 126 2.81 2.03 -3.86
N GLU A 127 2.38 1.72 -2.65
CA GLU A 127 2.55 0.41 -2.02
C GLU A 127 1.19 -0.04 -1.48
N VAL A 128 0.76 -1.24 -1.82
CA VAL A 128 -0.41 -1.90 -1.25
C VAL A 128 0.10 -2.98 -0.31
N VAL A 129 -0.32 -2.92 0.96
CA VAL A 129 0.05 -3.90 1.97
C VAL A 129 -1.19 -4.68 2.39
N GLY A 130 -1.01 -5.97 2.56
CA GLY A 130 -2.05 -6.84 3.06
C GLY A 130 -1.49 -8.18 3.48
N THR A 131 -2.38 -9.02 4.00
CA THR A 131 -2.00 -10.33 4.51
C THR A 131 -2.83 -11.45 3.89
N CYS A 132 -2.33 -12.67 3.98
CA CYS A 132 -3.12 -13.87 3.77
C CYS A 132 -2.75 -14.92 4.82
N GLN A 133 -3.73 -15.67 5.31
CA GLN A 133 -3.51 -16.75 6.28
C GLN A 133 -2.79 -17.94 5.62
N ALA A 134 -1.79 -18.50 6.31
CA ALA A 134 -1.20 -19.77 5.89
C ALA A 134 -2.19 -20.92 6.10
N ASP A 135 -2.26 -21.86 5.16
CA ASP A 135 -3.09 -23.05 5.36
C ASP A 135 -2.50 -23.94 6.45
N SER A 136 -3.33 -24.35 7.41
CA SER A 136 -3.03 -25.39 8.39
C SER A 136 -2.90 -26.75 7.68
N GLY A 137 -1.77 -26.99 7.02
CA GLY A 137 -1.51 -28.23 6.26
C GLY A 137 -0.70 -28.03 4.98
N SER A 138 -0.53 -26.80 4.49
CA SER A 138 0.51 -26.54 3.50
C SER A 138 1.86 -26.57 4.22
N GLU A 139 2.74 -27.51 3.87
CA GLU A 139 4.16 -27.49 4.26
C GLU A 139 4.82 -26.25 3.67
N TRP A 140 4.58 -25.10 4.29
CA TRP A 140 5.31 -23.90 3.94
C TRP A 140 6.61 -23.90 4.73
N GLN A 141 7.68 -24.21 4.04
CA GLN A 141 9.01 -24.18 4.62
C GLN A 141 9.59 -22.77 4.45
N PRO A 142 10.02 -22.10 5.52
CA PRO A 142 10.84 -20.89 5.42
C PRO A 142 11.96 -21.11 4.40
N GLY A 143 11.97 -20.33 3.31
CA GLY A 143 12.93 -20.45 2.20
C GLY A 143 12.46 -21.23 0.97
N ARG A 144 11.22 -21.74 0.93
CA ARG A 144 10.57 -22.23 -0.31
C ARG A 144 9.48 -21.26 -0.76
N SER A 145 9.45 -20.97 -2.06
CA SER A 145 8.47 -20.05 -2.65
C SER A 145 7.08 -20.72 -2.73
N PRO A 146 6.01 -20.11 -2.20
CA PRO A 146 4.64 -20.39 -2.62
C PRO A 146 4.51 -19.75 -4.00
N SER A 147 4.93 -20.49 -5.00
CA SER A 147 4.49 -20.19 -6.35
C SER A 147 3.26 -21.05 -6.63
N PRO A 148 2.08 -20.45 -6.86
CA PRO A 148 1.75 -19.02 -6.77
C PRO A 148 1.33 -18.55 -5.36
N PHE A 149 1.49 -17.26 -5.07
CA PHE A 149 0.91 -16.60 -3.89
C PHE A 149 -0.62 -16.73 -3.93
N PRO A 150 -1.29 -17.09 -2.82
CA PRO A 150 -2.73 -17.35 -2.79
C PRO A 150 -3.55 -16.04 -2.88
N GLU A 151 -3.69 -15.51 -4.10
CA GLU A 151 -4.32 -14.21 -4.36
C GLU A 151 -5.81 -14.13 -4.00
N ASP A 152 -6.45 -15.29 -3.88
CA ASP A 152 -7.85 -15.46 -3.46
C ASP A 152 -8.05 -15.23 -1.96
N ARG A 153 -6.95 -15.18 -1.19
CA ARG A 153 -6.94 -15.02 0.27
C ARG A 153 -6.22 -13.75 0.73
N PHE A 154 -5.83 -12.92 -0.23
CA PHE A 154 -5.18 -11.66 0.04
C PHE A 154 -6.21 -10.63 0.51
N ASP A 155 -6.00 -10.11 1.70
CA ASP A 155 -6.77 -9.03 2.28
C ASP A 155 -5.93 -7.77 2.36
N ILE A 156 -6.34 -6.75 1.61
CA ILE A 156 -5.71 -5.42 1.69
C ILE A 156 -6.02 -4.81 3.06
N ASP A 157 -4.96 -4.45 3.78
CA ASP A 157 -5.04 -3.74 5.04
C ASP A 157 -4.83 -2.23 4.83
N SER A 158 -3.77 -1.87 4.13
CA SER A 158 -3.33 -0.49 3.97
C SER A 158 -2.80 -0.19 2.56
N ILE A 159 -2.91 1.08 2.16
CA ILE A 159 -2.38 1.56 0.87
C ILE A 159 -1.62 2.86 1.11
N TYR A 160 -0.36 2.90 0.70
CA TYR A 160 0.56 4.00 0.90
C TYR A 160 0.82 4.77 -0.39
N GLY A 161 0.99 6.08 -0.24
CA GLY A 161 1.64 6.96 -1.21
C GLY A 161 3.01 7.37 -0.68
N HIS A 162 4.05 7.17 -1.47
CA HIS A 162 5.45 7.42 -1.10
C HIS A 162 6.08 8.52 -1.94
N SER A 163 6.89 9.36 -1.30
CA SER A 163 7.94 10.08 -2.02
C SER A 163 8.93 9.07 -2.60
N THR A 164 9.50 9.35 -3.78
CA THR A 164 10.43 8.41 -4.43
C THR A 164 11.61 8.00 -3.52
N PRO A 165 12.24 8.89 -2.73
CA PRO A 165 13.24 8.47 -1.74
C PRO A 165 12.67 7.51 -0.69
N SER A 166 11.51 7.82 -0.11
CA SER A 166 10.86 6.99 0.91
C SER A 166 10.49 5.61 0.39
N GLY A 167 9.91 5.52 -0.81
CA GLY A 167 9.56 4.24 -1.43
C GLY A 167 10.77 3.34 -1.66
N ARG A 168 11.90 3.92 -2.09
CA ARG A 168 13.16 3.16 -2.24
C ARG A 168 13.76 2.73 -0.91
N GLU A 169 13.71 3.60 0.10
CA GLU A 169 14.16 3.26 1.46
C GLU A 169 13.32 2.12 2.04
N GLN A 170 12.01 2.16 1.87
CA GLN A 170 11.09 1.12 2.30
C GLN A 170 11.42 -0.23 1.64
N ARG A 171 11.57 -0.26 0.31
CA ARG A 171 11.99 -1.48 -0.42
C ARG A 171 13.33 -2.03 0.08
N LYS A 172 14.29 -1.14 0.37
CA LYS A 172 15.61 -1.53 0.90
C LYS A 172 15.52 -2.04 2.35
N ALA A 173 14.61 -1.50 3.16
CA ALA A 173 14.36 -2.01 4.50
C ALA A 173 13.76 -3.42 4.44
N LEU A 174 12.77 -3.62 3.57
CA LEU A 174 12.11 -4.90 3.34
C LEU A 174 13.06 -5.96 2.80
N SER A 175 14.06 -5.61 1.97
CA SER A 175 15.01 -6.59 1.42
C SER A 175 15.81 -7.39 2.47
N ARG A 176 15.74 -7.01 3.75
CA ARG A 176 16.36 -7.73 4.87
C ARG A 176 15.49 -8.84 5.44
N ILE A 177 14.17 -8.78 5.23
CA ILE A 177 13.18 -9.71 5.79
C ILE A 177 12.41 -10.45 4.68
N VAL A 178 12.37 -9.90 3.48
CA VAL A 178 11.71 -10.47 2.32
C VAL A 178 12.34 -11.81 1.98
N THR A 179 11.50 -12.85 1.94
CA THR A 179 11.93 -14.19 1.54
C THR A 179 11.91 -14.32 0.02
N HIS A 180 11.01 -13.60 -0.66
CA HIS A 180 10.85 -13.68 -2.11
C HIS A 180 10.45 -12.34 -2.74
N ARG A 181 11.04 -12.06 -3.90
CA ARG A 181 10.71 -10.92 -4.75
C ARG A 181 10.31 -11.41 -6.12
N VAL A 182 9.16 -10.95 -6.61
CA VAL A 182 8.61 -11.34 -7.91
C VAL A 182 8.20 -10.08 -8.69
N SER A 183 8.51 -10.02 -9.98
CA SER A 183 8.03 -8.91 -10.82
C SER A 183 6.53 -9.07 -11.10
N GLY A 184 5.81 -7.97 -11.34
CA GLY A 184 4.40 -8.05 -11.70
C GLY A 184 4.17 -8.84 -12.99
N THR A 185 5.10 -8.80 -13.94
CA THR A 185 5.05 -9.59 -15.17
C THR A 185 5.09 -11.09 -14.87
N ASP A 186 6.10 -11.54 -14.12
CA ASP A 186 6.26 -12.97 -13.79
C ASP A 186 5.08 -13.46 -12.96
N TYR A 187 4.61 -12.62 -12.04
CA TYR A 187 3.46 -12.92 -11.21
C TYR A 187 2.20 -13.14 -12.05
N LEU A 188 1.89 -12.23 -12.98
CA LEU A 188 0.71 -12.36 -13.85
C LEU A 188 0.79 -13.60 -14.76
N GLN A 189 2.00 -13.98 -15.20
CA GLN A 189 2.19 -15.20 -15.99
C GLN A 189 1.93 -16.46 -15.16
N GLN A 190 2.45 -16.52 -13.93
CA GLN A 190 2.21 -17.63 -13.01
C GLN A 190 0.72 -17.76 -12.66
N ALA A 191 0.07 -16.65 -12.32
CA ALA A 191 -1.36 -16.62 -11.98
C ALA A 191 -2.27 -17.04 -13.16
N ALA A 192 -1.82 -16.86 -14.41
CA ALA A 192 -2.54 -17.34 -15.58
C ALA A 192 -2.38 -18.85 -15.81
N ALA A 193 -1.25 -19.43 -15.40
CA ALA A 193 -0.96 -20.86 -15.58
C ALA A 193 -1.69 -21.77 -14.57
N THR A 194 -2.24 -21.21 -13.49
CA THR A 194 -2.92 -21.95 -12.40
C THR A 194 -4.45 -21.91 -12.52
N LYS A 195 -5.00 -21.36 -13.60
CA LYS A 195 -6.44 -21.33 -13.90
C LYS A 195 -6.80 -22.37 -14.95
#